data_AF-A0A950PLJ6-F1
#
_entry.id   AF-A0A950PLJ6-F1
#
_cell.length_a   1.000
_cell.length_b   1.000
_cell.length_c   1.000
_cell.angle_alpha   90.00
_cell.angle_beta   90.00
_cell.angle_gamma   90.00
#
_symmetry.space_group_name_H-M   'P 1'
#
loop_
_entity.id
_entity.type
_entity.pdbx_description
1 polymer ?
#
loop_
_entity_poly.entity_id
_entity_poly.type
_entity_poly.pdbx_seq_one_letter_code
_entity_poly.pdbx_strand_id
1 'polypeptide(L)'
;MLVQSAVAGDSRVLREAEALVAAGHDVHVVGRGVPDGFVPPAGVSVDSVGRASGLRPAGKPGSRPGGALARPLVGAARWLLLPEHRARVEGAWRAGAAPRVESYL
;
A
#
# COMPACT_ATOMS: atom_id res chain seq x y z
N MET A 1 8.67 -1.48 -11.04
CA MET A 1 7.62 -2.36 -10.48
C MET A 1 6.62 -1.54 -9.67
N LEU A 2 5.32 -1.83 -9.79
CA LEU A 2 4.26 -1.12 -9.07
C LEU A 2 3.55 -2.05 -8.09
N VAL A 3 3.41 -1.62 -6.83
CA VAL A 3 2.88 -2.50 -5.78
C VAL A 3 1.90 -1.73 -4.88
N GLN A 4 0.68 -2.26 -4.72
CA GLN A 4 -0.34 -1.66 -3.85
C GLN A 4 -0.29 -2.15 -2.40
N SER A 5 0.66 -3.00 -2.02
CA SER A 5 0.87 -3.47 -0.64
C SER A 5 1.81 -2.57 0.17
N ALA A 6 1.94 -2.88 1.46
CA ALA A 6 2.93 -2.24 2.33
C ALA A 6 4.32 -2.83 2.03
N VAL A 7 5.06 -2.22 1.11
CA VAL A 7 6.27 -2.83 0.52
C VAL A 7 7.35 -3.13 1.55
N ALA A 8 7.52 -2.27 2.56
CA ALA A 8 8.51 -2.49 3.62
C ALA A 8 8.27 -3.77 4.45
N GLY A 9 7.04 -4.30 4.46
CA GLY A 9 6.70 -5.56 5.13
C GLY A 9 6.51 -6.75 4.18
N ASP A 10 6.66 -6.54 2.87
CA ASP A 10 6.36 -7.54 1.85
C ASP A 10 7.65 -8.18 1.32
N SER A 11 8.11 -9.20 2.04
CA SER A 11 9.38 -9.88 1.73
C SER A 11 9.39 -10.56 0.35
N ARG A 12 8.22 -10.90 -0.19
CA ARG A 12 8.11 -11.49 -1.53
C ARG A 12 8.48 -10.48 -2.61
N VAL A 13 7.93 -9.27 -2.51
CA VAL A 13 8.22 -8.17 -3.44
C VAL A 13 9.71 -7.84 -3.45
N LEU A 14 10.34 -7.79 -2.28
CA LEU A 14 11.76 -7.49 -2.16
C LEU A 14 12.64 -8.60 -2.76
N ARG A 15 12.30 -9.87 -2.55
CA ARG A 15 13.02 -11.00 -3.17
C ARG A 15 12.91 -11.02 -4.68
N GLU A 16 11.72 -10.75 -5.22
CA GLU A 16 11.53 -10.65 -6.68
C GLU A 16 12.33 -9.46 -7.24
N ALA A 17 12.37 -8.33 -6.55
CA ALA A 17 13.19 -7.18 -6.93
C ALA A 17 14.69 -7.50 -6.92
N GLU A 18 15.19 -8.17 -5.88
CA GLU A 18 16.57 -8.64 -5.81
C GLU A 18 16.93 -9.60 -6.94
N ALA A 19 16.04 -10.53 -7.29
CA ALA A 19 16.26 -11.46 -8.39
C ALA A 19 16.36 -10.74 -9.75
N LEU A 20 15.55 -9.69 -9.96
CA LEU A 20 15.62 -8.88 -11.17
C LEU A 20 16.91 -8.04 -11.23
N VAL A 21 17.34 -7.47 -10.10
CA VAL A 21 18.64 -6.77 -10.01
C VAL A 21 19.80 -7.74 -10.29
N ALA A 22 19.74 -8.95 -9.75
CA ALA A 22 20.75 -9.99 -10.02
C ALA A 22 20.80 -10.40 -11.50
N ALA A 23 19.68 -10.29 -12.22
CA ALA A 23 19.61 -10.49 -13.66
C ALA A 23 20.09 -9.27 -14.48
N GLY A 24 20.51 -8.18 -13.83
CA GLY A 24 21.03 -6.97 -14.47
C GLY A 24 19.99 -5.92 -14.80
N HIS A 25 18.80 -5.97 -14.18
CA HIS A 25 17.76 -4.96 -14.38
C HIS A 25 17.84 -3.84 -13.33
N ASP A 26 17.58 -2.61 -13.76
CA ASP A 26 17.33 -1.49 -12.85
C ASP A 26 15.90 -1.58 -12.29
N VAL A 27 15.78 -1.65 -10.95
CA VAL A 27 14.49 -1.87 -10.29
C VAL A 27 14.11 -0.70 -9.38
N HIS A 28 13.02 -0.04 -9.76
CA HIS A 28 12.33 0.96 -8.94
C HIS A 28 10.98 0.40 -8.48
N VAL A 29 10.73 0.36 -7.17
CA VAL A 29 9.48 -0.13 -6.58
C VAL A 29 8.68 1.04 -6.02
N VAL A 30 7.50 1.30 -6.58
CA VAL A 30 6.58 2.31 -6.05
C VAL A 30 5.47 1.60 -5.28
N GLY A 31 5.56 1.69 -3.95
CA GLY A 31 4.76 0.98 -2.97
C GLY A 31 3.79 1.85 -2.15
N ARG A 32 3.27 1.32 -1.05
CA ARG A 32 2.65 2.11 0.04
C ARG A 32 3.37 1.84 1.37
N GLY A 33 3.26 2.78 2.31
CA GLY A 33 3.66 2.57 3.70
C GLY A 33 5.13 2.21 3.92
N VAL A 34 6.04 2.78 3.14
CA VAL A 34 7.48 2.65 3.38
C VAL A 34 7.86 3.63 4.51
N PRO A 35 8.45 3.17 5.63
CA PRO A 35 8.89 4.05 6.71
C PRO A 35 10.03 4.97 6.28
N ASP A 36 10.11 6.13 6.92
CA ASP A 36 11.27 7.02 6.79
C ASP A 36 12.55 6.26 7.23
N GLY A 37 13.60 6.31 6.43
CA GLY A 37 14.86 5.60 6.70
C GLY A 37 14.84 4.10 6.40
N PHE A 38 13.80 3.57 5.74
CA PHE A 38 13.82 2.21 5.21
C PHE A 38 14.99 2.03 4.24
N VAL A 39 15.81 0.99 4.49
CA VAL A 39 16.95 0.65 3.64
C VAL A 39 16.53 -0.51 2.73
N PRO A 40 16.31 -0.28 1.43
CA PRO A 40 15.98 -1.35 0.49
C PRO A 40 17.21 -2.24 0.20
N PRO A 41 16.98 -3.44 -0.36
CA PRO A 41 18.07 -4.27 -0.88
C PRO A 41 18.95 -3.53 -1.89
N ALA A 42 20.21 -3.94 -1.99
CA ALA A 42 21.18 -3.32 -2.89
C ALA A 42 20.67 -3.33 -4.35
N GLY A 43 20.77 -2.18 -5.03
CA GLY A 43 20.31 -2.01 -6.41
C GLY A 43 18.79 -1.87 -6.57
N VAL A 44 18.01 -1.93 -5.49
CA VAL A 44 16.57 -1.67 -5.51
C VAL A 44 16.30 -0.30 -4.92
N SER A 45 15.59 0.56 -5.63
CA SER A 45 15.02 1.77 -5.04
C SER A 45 13.56 1.53 -4.67
N VAL A 46 13.13 2.13 -3.56
CA VAL A 46 11.76 1.98 -3.04
C VAL A 46 11.20 3.34 -2.69
N ASP A 47 10.05 3.68 -3.24
CA ASP A 47 9.29 4.91 -2.94
C ASP A 47 7.87 4.53 -2.45
N SER A 48 7.23 5.43 -1.73
CA SER A 48 5.91 5.24 -1.12
C SER A 48 4.90 6.26 -1.61
N VAL A 49 3.79 5.76 -2.14
CA VAL A 49 2.60 6.56 -2.41
C VAL A 49 1.79 6.68 -1.13
N GLY A 50 2.13 7.70 -0.34
CA GLY A 50 1.53 7.99 0.95
C GLY A 50 1.95 7.02 2.05
N ARG A 51 1.64 7.36 3.31
CA ARG A 51 1.70 6.37 4.38
C ARG A 51 0.57 5.38 4.16
N ALA A 52 0.87 4.08 4.22
CA ALA A 52 -0.17 3.14 4.57
C ALA A 52 -0.84 3.72 5.81
N SER A 53 -2.17 3.80 5.82
CA SER A 53 -2.93 4.02 7.05
C SER A 53 -2.74 2.79 7.94
N GLY A 54 -1.50 2.57 8.36
CA GLY A 54 -1.07 1.51 9.24
C GLY A 54 -1.44 1.98 10.61
N LEU A 55 -2.49 1.37 11.15
CA LEU A 55 -2.88 1.36 12.55
C LEU A 55 -2.99 2.76 13.18
N ARG A 56 -4.24 3.18 13.43
CA ARG A 56 -4.53 4.27 14.37
C ARG A 56 -3.63 4.12 15.60
N PRO A 57 -3.10 5.22 16.15
CA PRO A 57 -2.24 5.17 17.33
C PRO A 57 -2.86 4.26 18.40
N ALA A 58 -2.05 3.32 18.90
CA ALA A 58 -2.44 2.42 19.97
C ALA A 58 -2.99 3.26 21.13
N GLY A 59 -4.24 3.00 21.53
CA GLY A 59 -4.89 3.69 22.65
C GLY A 59 -6.20 4.43 22.33
N LYS A 60 -6.57 4.62 21.05
CA LYS A 60 -7.93 5.11 20.72
C LYS A 60 -8.86 3.92 20.44
N PRO A 61 -9.83 3.59 21.31
CA PRO A 61 -10.85 2.60 20.98
C PRO A 61 -11.53 3.06 19.70
N GLY A 62 -11.44 2.25 18.65
CA GLY A 62 -12.12 2.55 17.41
C GLY A 62 -13.61 2.57 17.68
N SER A 63 -14.25 3.74 17.58
CA SER A 63 -15.71 3.81 17.54
C SER A 63 -16.16 3.11 16.27
N ARG A 64 -16.50 1.82 16.38
CA ARG A 64 -17.29 1.17 15.34
C ARG A 64 -18.63 1.90 15.36
N PRO A 65 -19.05 2.53 14.25
CA PRO A 65 -20.37 3.13 14.21
C PRO A 65 -21.40 2.01 14.38
N GLY A 66 -22.31 2.17 15.34
CA GLY A 66 -23.45 1.28 15.51
C GLY A 66 -23.39 0.39 16.76
N GLY A 67 -24.47 0.43 17.54
CA GLY A 67 -24.72 -0.54 18.61
C GLY A 67 -24.81 -1.97 18.09
N ALA A 68 -24.86 -2.95 19.00
CA ALA A 68 -24.83 -4.38 18.66
C ALA A 68 -25.85 -4.80 17.57
N LEU A 69 -27.00 -4.14 17.53
CA LEU A 69 -28.08 -4.38 16.57
C LEU A 69 -27.80 -3.88 15.14
N ALA A 70 -26.93 -2.87 14.97
CA ALA A 70 -26.58 -2.31 13.66
C ALA A 70 -25.45 -3.07 12.95
N ARG A 71 -24.75 -3.98 13.67
CA ARG A 71 -23.62 -4.75 13.15
C ARG A 71 -23.89 -5.52 11.85
N PRO A 72 -25.00 -6.29 11.70
CA PRO A 72 -25.24 -7.02 10.47
C PRO A 72 -25.48 -6.09 9.28
N LEU A 73 -26.22 -4.99 9.48
CA LEU A 73 -26.47 -3.97 8.45
C LEU A 73 -25.18 -3.27 8.02
N VAL A 74 -24.33 -2.88 8.97
CA VAL A 74 -23.01 -2.29 8.68
C VAL A 74 -22.12 -3.27 7.93
N GLY A 75 -22.17 -4.57 8.26
CA GLY A 75 -21.46 -5.61 7.54
C GLY A 75 -21.92 -5.74 6.08
N ALA A 76 -23.24 -5.80 5.86
CA ALA A 76 -23.81 -5.86 4.51
C ALA A 76 -23.49 -4.61 3.68
N ALA A 77 -23.63 -3.42 4.27
CA ALA A 77 -23.28 -2.17 3.62
C ALA A 77 -21.80 -2.11 3.23
N ARG A 78 -20.89 -2.61 4.09
CA ARG A 78 -19.45 -2.67 3.78
C ARG A 78 -19.17 -3.55 2.55
N TRP A 79 -19.84 -4.69 2.44
CA TRP A 79 -19.69 -5.58 1.28
C TRP A 79 -20.29 -4.97 0.02
N LEU A 80 -21.47 -4.36 0.12
CA LEU A 80 -22.12 -3.68 -0.99
C LEU A 80 -21.25 -2.53 -1.56
N LEU A 81 -20.62 -1.75 -0.67
CA LEU A 81 -19.75 -0.63 -1.05
C LEU A 81 -18.30 -1.06 -1.34
N LEU A 82 -17.97 -2.35 -1.22
CA LEU A 82 -16.61 -2.83 -1.41
C LEU A 82 -16.06 -2.52 -2.81
N PRO A 83 -16.79 -2.71 -3.92
CA PRO A 83 -16.29 -2.40 -5.26
C PRO A 83 -15.92 -0.91 -5.40
N GLU A 84 -16.81 -0.01 -4.96
CA GLU A 84 -16.59 1.44 -5.01
C GLU A 84 -15.40 1.84 -4.13
N HIS A 85 -15.30 1.27 -2.93
CA HIS A 85 -14.16 1.48 -2.04
C HIS A 85 -12.85 1.05 -2.70
N ARG A 86 -12.82 -0.12 -3.36
CA ARG A 86 -11.63 -0.61 -4.08
C ARG A 86 -11.25 0.32 -5.23
N ALA A 87 -12.21 0.73 -6.05
CA ALA A 87 -11.97 1.64 -7.16
C ALA A 87 -11.42 2.99 -6.68
N ARG A 88 -11.96 3.53 -5.58
CA ARG A 88 -11.46 4.78 -4.97
C ARG A 88 -10.04 4.64 -4.44
N VAL A 89 -9.75 3.57 -3.71
CA VAL A 89 -8.40 3.31 -3.14
C VAL A 89 -7.38 3.11 -4.25
N GLU A 90 -7.74 2.36 -5.29
CA GLU A 90 -6.88 2.14 -6.45
C GLU A 90 -6.63 3.44 -7.23
N GLY A 91 -7.68 4.21 -7.52
CA GLY A 91 -7.56 5.49 -8.23
C GLY A 91 -6.65 6.48 -7.49
N ALA A 92 -6.80 6.59 -6.17
CA ALA A 92 -5.95 7.43 -5.34
C ALA A 92 -4.48 6.98 -5.36
N TRP A 93 -4.23 5.67 -5.30
CA TRP A 93 -2.87 5.15 -5.42
C TRP A 93 -2.28 5.39 -6.81
N ARG A 94 -3.04 5.17 -7.89
CA ARG A 94 -2.57 5.41 -9.27
C ARG A 94 -2.19 6.88 -9.46
N ALA A 95 -3.02 7.80 -8.99
CA ALA A 95 -2.76 9.24 -9.09
C ALA A 95 -1.46 9.64 -8.37
N GLY A 96 -1.17 9.04 -7.21
CA GLY A 96 0.09 9.31 -6.51
C GLY A 96 1.31 8.53 -7.04
N ALA A 97 1.09 7.38 -7.68
CA ALA A 97 2.15 6.58 -8.29
C ALA A 97 2.65 7.19 -9.61
N ALA A 98 1.74 7.74 -10.42
CA ALA A 98 2.05 8.30 -11.73
C ALA A 98 3.26 9.26 -11.77
N PRO A 99 3.32 10.34 -10.95
CA PRO A 99 4.45 11.27 -10.99
C PRO A 99 5.79 10.63 -10.57
N ARG A 100 5.75 9.58 -9.73
CA ARG A 100 6.96 8.85 -9.31
C ARG A 100 7.48 7.99 -10.45
N VAL A 101 6.58 7.27 -11.14
CA VAL A 101 6.96 6.47 -12.31
C VAL A 101 7.60 7.35 -13.37
N GLU A 102 7.01 8.50 -13.65
CA GLU A 102 7.54 9.46 -14.63
C GLU A 102 8.95 9.96 -14.28
N SER A 103 9.29 10.05 -12.99
CA SER A 103 10.64 10.43 -12.56
C SER A 103 11.74 9.38 -12.82
N TYR A 104 11.36 8.16 -13.22
CA TYR A 104 12.28 7.05 -13.51
C TYR A 104 12.34 6.69 -15.01
N LEU A 105 11.55 7.35 -15.86
CA LEU A 105 11.59 7.21 -17.32
C LEU A 105 12.50 8.27 -17.94
#